data_AF-A0A382HZL0-F1
#
_entry.id   AF-A0A382HZL0-F1
#
_cell.length_a   1.000
_cell.length_b   1.000
_cell.length_c   1.000
_cell.angle_alpha   90.00
_cell.angle_beta   90.00
_cell.angle_gamma   90.00
#
_symmetry.space_group_name_H-M   'P 1'
#
loop_
_entity.id
_entity.type
_entity.pdbx_description
1 polymer ?
#
loop_
_entity_poly.entity_id
_entity_poly.type
_entity_poly.pdbx_seq_one_letter_code
_entity_poly.pdbx_strand_id
1 'polypeptide(L)'
;GMLDLMNEVGDADAVAWRILWVLPLPAMVGMVVTAPRAGIPAASVVVPVVVLAVLAVVGTSITSVDNRGAELVWPPTHDLPRPETASAVTLAGLVDDGGRVAGPEDVDFAVAVLTTRVRATNPRSSYLAGRHVGDEFAADERAVLSRALDSGIAEHGPDTVAAALEVLAPDALCLRAGTGDTLTEVLRGAGYREVDEDGTCRFWLPWAD
;
A
#
# COMPACT_ATOMS: atom_id res chain seq x y z
N GLY A 1 -26.27 -0.62 -8.42
CA GLY A 1 -26.19 -0.59 -9.91
C GLY A 1 -25.51 -1.86 -10.42
N MET A 2 -25.45 -2.09 -11.74
CA MET A 2 -24.75 -3.27 -12.30
C MET A 2 -23.29 -3.38 -11.83
N LEU A 3 -22.66 -2.25 -11.50
CA LEU A 3 -21.34 -2.18 -10.88
C LEU A 3 -21.32 -2.66 -9.41
N ASP A 4 -22.38 -2.39 -8.62
CA ASP A 4 -22.49 -2.92 -7.24
C ASP A 4 -22.70 -4.43 -7.24
N LEU A 5 -23.41 -4.98 -8.23
CA LEU A 5 -23.61 -6.43 -8.39
C LEU A 5 -22.33 -7.17 -8.82
N MET A 6 -21.41 -6.49 -9.53
CA MET A 6 -20.09 -7.04 -9.86
C MET A 6 -19.11 -6.90 -8.70
N ASN A 7 -19.28 -5.87 -7.85
CA ASN A 7 -18.51 -5.63 -6.63
C ASN A 7 -18.75 -6.73 -5.57
N GLU A 8 -19.95 -7.32 -5.53
CA GLU A 8 -20.32 -8.32 -4.52
C GLU A 8 -19.99 -9.78 -4.93
N VAL A 9 -19.68 -10.02 -6.21
CA VAL A 9 -19.45 -11.37 -6.76
C VAL A 9 -17.98 -11.65 -7.06
N GLY A 10 -17.11 -10.64 -7.03
CA GLY A 10 -15.68 -10.86 -7.15
C GLY A 10 -14.88 -9.72 -6.56
N ASP A 11 -13.86 -10.07 -5.78
CA ASP A 11 -12.67 -9.26 -5.43
C ASP A 11 -11.87 -8.81 -6.68
N ALA A 12 -12.57 -8.42 -7.75
CA ALA A 12 -12.06 -8.03 -9.04
C ALA A 12 -11.83 -6.52 -9.14
N ASP A 13 -11.94 -5.79 -8.03
CA ASP A 13 -11.94 -4.33 -8.01
C ASP A 13 -10.61 -3.74 -8.52
N ALA A 14 -9.48 -4.44 -8.33
CA ALA A 14 -8.21 -4.01 -8.89
C ALA A 14 -8.03 -4.33 -10.40
N VAL A 15 -8.66 -5.37 -10.93
CA VAL A 15 -8.36 -5.88 -12.29
C VAL A 15 -9.45 -5.51 -13.30
N ALA A 16 -10.71 -5.46 -12.89
CA ALA A 16 -11.84 -5.22 -13.77
C ALA A 16 -11.79 -3.84 -14.44
N TRP A 17 -11.43 -2.79 -13.70
CA TRP A 17 -11.26 -1.45 -14.30
C TRP A 17 -10.08 -1.41 -15.28
N ARG A 18 -9.03 -2.22 -15.07
CA ARG A 18 -7.88 -2.33 -15.98
C ARG A 18 -8.26 -3.03 -17.28
N ILE A 19 -9.17 -4.01 -17.24
CA ILE A 19 -9.71 -4.66 -18.45
C ILE A 19 -10.44 -3.63 -19.35
N LEU A 20 -11.08 -2.62 -18.75
CA LEU A 20 -11.71 -1.53 -19.50
C LEU A 20 -10.70 -0.79 -20.40
N TRP A 21 -9.47 -0.59 -19.91
CA TRP A 21 -8.39 0.09 -20.64
C TRP A 21 -7.71 -0.78 -21.69
N VAL A 22 -7.84 -2.10 -21.63
CA VAL A 22 -7.16 -3.01 -22.56
C VAL A 22 -7.96 -3.22 -23.84
N LEU A 23 -9.30 -3.31 -23.74
CA LEU A 23 -10.11 -3.80 -24.87
C LEU A 23 -11.25 -2.84 -25.28
N PRO A 24 -12.22 -2.50 -24.41
CA PRO A 24 -13.33 -1.66 -24.84
C PRO A 24 -12.94 -0.19 -25.07
N LEU A 25 -12.10 0.42 -24.22
CA LEU A 25 -11.66 1.80 -24.44
C LEU A 25 -10.83 1.98 -25.73
N PRO A 26 -9.76 1.19 -25.97
CA PRO A 26 -9.00 1.30 -27.21
C PRO A 26 -9.85 1.00 -28.46
N ALA A 27 -10.77 0.03 -28.39
CA ALA A 27 -11.68 -0.26 -29.49
C ALA A 27 -12.65 0.90 -29.75
N MET A 28 -13.22 1.52 -28.70
CA MET A 28 -14.07 2.71 -28.84
C MET A 28 -13.31 3.90 -29.41
N VAL A 29 -12.08 4.15 -28.94
CA VAL A 29 -11.21 5.19 -29.50
C VAL A 29 -10.90 4.90 -30.96
N GLY A 30 -10.53 3.66 -31.30
CA GLY A 30 -10.29 3.22 -32.66
C GLY A 30 -11.51 3.44 -33.55
N MET A 31 -12.69 2.97 -33.14
CA MET A 31 -13.95 3.19 -33.84
C MET A 31 -14.28 4.68 -34.01
N VAL A 32 -14.08 5.51 -32.98
CA VAL A 32 -14.29 6.95 -33.06
C VAL A 32 -13.28 7.59 -34.02
N VAL A 33 -12.03 7.15 -34.07
CA VAL A 33 -11.01 7.72 -34.96
C VAL A 33 -11.21 7.27 -36.41
N THR A 34 -11.57 6.00 -36.64
CA THR A 34 -11.67 5.40 -37.98
C THR A 34 -13.07 5.40 -38.57
N ALA A 35 -14.11 5.76 -37.81
CA ALA A 35 -15.47 5.86 -38.34
C ALA A 35 -15.50 6.83 -39.53
N PRO A 36 -15.97 6.39 -40.71
CA PRO A 36 -16.12 7.27 -41.86
C PRO A 36 -17.19 8.31 -41.55
N ARG A 37 -16.76 9.51 -41.15
CA ARG A 37 -17.67 10.63 -40.88
C ARG A 37 -18.01 11.30 -42.20
N ALA A 38 -19.13 10.88 -42.79
CA ALA A 38 -19.68 11.50 -43.97
C ALA A 38 -19.95 13.00 -43.71
N GLY A 39 -19.12 13.89 -44.27
CA GLY A 39 -19.47 15.27 -44.56
C GLY A 39 -18.96 16.40 -43.66
N ILE A 40 -18.25 16.15 -42.55
CA ILE A 40 -17.71 17.24 -41.69
C ILE A 40 -16.21 17.03 -41.43
N PRO A 41 -15.31 17.64 -42.23
CA PRO A 41 -13.87 17.45 -42.11
C PRO A 41 -13.29 17.92 -40.77
N ALA A 42 -13.98 18.85 -40.07
CA ALA A 42 -13.55 19.36 -38.77
C ALA A 42 -13.90 18.45 -37.58
N ALA A 43 -14.77 17.46 -37.75
CA ALA A 43 -15.28 16.65 -36.63
C ALA A 43 -14.19 15.82 -35.94
N SER A 44 -13.13 15.44 -36.66
CA SER A 44 -11.95 14.74 -36.12
C SER A 44 -11.14 15.58 -35.14
N VAL A 45 -11.25 16.91 -35.21
CA VAL A 45 -10.57 17.85 -34.32
C VAL A 45 -11.53 18.38 -33.25
N VAL A 46 -12.75 18.72 -33.64
CA VAL A 46 -13.75 19.32 -32.73
C VAL A 46 -14.12 18.36 -31.61
N VAL A 47 -14.33 17.07 -31.89
CA VAL A 47 -14.76 16.12 -30.85
C VAL A 47 -13.69 15.92 -29.76
N PRO A 48 -12.41 15.61 -30.07
CA PRO A 48 -11.36 15.54 -29.06
C PRO A 48 -11.18 16.85 -28.28
N VAL A 49 -11.23 18.01 -28.96
CA VAL A 49 -11.09 19.32 -28.31
C VAL A 49 -12.21 19.57 -27.31
N VAL A 50 -13.46 19.26 -27.67
CA VAL A 50 -14.61 19.39 -26.76
C VAL A 50 -14.46 18.44 -25.58
N VAL A 51 -14.09 17.18 -25.80
CA VAL A 51 -13.88 16.20 -24.71
C VAL A 51 -12.78 16.68 -23.75
N LEU A 52 -11.64 17.13 -24.28
CA LEU A 52 -10.53 17.67 -23.48
C LEU A 52 -10.94 18.93 -22.72
N ALA A 53 -11.70 19.84 -23.34
CA ALA A 53 -12.22 21.03 -22.68
C ALA A 53 -13.19 20.68 -21.54
N VAL A 54 -14.08 19.71 -21.75
CA VAL A 54 -14.98 19.22 -20.70
C VAL A 54 -14.18 18.57 -19.56
N LEU A 55 -13.19 17.71 -19.86
CA LEU A 55 -12.33 17.10 -18.85
C LEU A 55 -11.49 18.13 -18.09
N ALA A 56 -11.04 19.21 -18.75
CA ALA A 56 -10.29 20.28 -18.09
C ALA A 56 -11.15 21.11 -17.13
N VAL A 57 -12.47 21.20 -17.38
CA VAL A 57 -13.42 21.95 -16.53
C VAL A 57 -14.01 21.08 -15.43
N VAL A 58 -14.31 19.81 -15.72
CA VAL A 58 -15.06 18.91 -14.82
C VAL A 58 -14.14 17.88 -14.13
N GLY A 59 -13.02 17.53 -14.76
CA GLY A 59 -12.10 16.54 -14.22
C GLY A 59 -11.19 17.10 -13.14
N THR A 60 -10.96 16.31 -12.09
CA THR A 60 -9.93 16.60 -11.09
C THR A 60 -8.58 16.13 -11.63
N SER A 61 -7.61 17.06 -11.75
CA SER A 61 -6.24 16.69 -12.13
C SER A 61 -5.66 15.69 -11.13
N ILE A 62 -4.87 14.73 -11.62
CA ILE A 62 -4.12 13.79 -10.76
C ILE A 62 -3.15 14.52 -9.82
N THR A 63 -2.71 15.71 -10.23
CA THR A 63 -1.81 16.59 -9.45
C THR A 63 -2.55 17.62 -8.62
N SER A 64 -3.88 17.58 -8.56
CA SER A 64 -4.67 18.50 -7.73
C SER A 64 -4.59 18.06 -6.27
N VAL A 65 -4.52 19.02 -5.35
CA VAL A 65 -4.68 18.75 -3.91
C VAL A 65 -6.04 18.10 -3.60
N ASP A 66 -7.06 18.37 -4.42
CA ASP A 66 -8.37 17.73 -4.29
C ASP A 66 -8.32 16.22 -4.62
N ASN A 67 -7.28 15.77 -5.33
CA ASN A 67 -7.02 14.35 -5.57
C ASN A 67 -6.20 13.76 -4.42
N ARG A 68 -6.89 13.42 -3.32
CA ARG A 68 -6.29 12.75 -2.15
C ARG A 68 -5.09 13.50 -1.54
N GLY A 69 -5.06 14.82 -1.63
CA GLY A 69 -3.97 15.63 -1.08
C GLY A 69 -2.70 15.61 -1.94
N ALA A 70 -2.78 15.32 -3.24
CA ALA A 70 -1.60 15.32 -4.11
C ALA A 70 -0.96 16.72 -4.17
N GLU A 71 0.34 16.79 -3.87
CA GLU A 71 1.11 18.03 -3.87
C GLU A 71 2.27 17.95 -4.85
N LEU A 72 2.36 18.93 -5.75
CA LEU A 72 3.54 19.12 -6.59
C LEU A 72 4.57 19.93 -5.82
N VAL A 73 5.61 19.25 -5.34
CA VAL A 73 6.70 19.85 -4.57
C VAL A 73 8.00 19.90 -5.36
N TRP A 74 8.81 20.92 -5.08
CA TRP A 74 10.19 21.03 -5.57
C TRP A 74 11.15 21.15 -4.37
N PRO A 75 12.23 20.36 -4.30
CA PRO A 75 12.67 19.33 -5.26
C PRO A 75 11.66 18.16 -5.38
N PRO A 76 11.67 17.40 -6.50
CA PRO A 76 10.75 16.28 -6.67
C PRO A 76 10.94 15.24 -5.57
N THR A 77 9.83 14.68 -5.08
CA THR A 77 9.83 13.66 -4.05
C THR A 77 8.92 12.48 -4.40
N HIS A 78 9.11 11.35 -3.73
CA HIS A 78 8.22 10.20 -3.87
C HIS A 78 6.80 10.55 -3.42
N ASP A 79 5.82 10.08 -4.21
CA ASP A 79 4.40 10.08 -3.86
C ASP A 79 4.11 8.90 -2.93
N LEU A 80 4.49 9.08 -1.66
CA LEU A 80 4.35 8.09 -0.59
C LEU A 80 3.74 8.77 0.65
N PRO A 81 3.03 8.00 1.50
CA PRO A 81 2.52 8.50 2.77
C PRO A 81 3.64 9.14 3.61
N ARG A 82 3.36 10.33 4.13
CA ARG A 82 4.19 11.02 5.12
C ARG A 82 3.36 11.22 6.38
N PRO A 83 3.93 11.00 7.58
CA PRO A 83 5.37 10.88 7.87
C PRO A 83 6.03 9.49 7.66
N GLU A 84 5.28 8.47 7.25
CA GLU A 84 5.69 7.05 7.24
C GLU A 84 6.94 6.77 6.40
N THR A 85 7.14 7.51 5.30
CA THR A 85 8.34 7.42 4.46
C THR A 85 9.64 7.61 5.25
N ALA A 86 9.67 8.56 6.20
CA ALA A 86 10.88 8.83 6.98
C ALA A 86 11.18 7.64 7.92
N SER A 87 10.16 7.13 8.60
CA SER A 87 10.28 5.99 9.50
C SER A 87 10.61 4.70 8.75
N ALA A 88 10.14 4.53 7.51
CA ALA A 88 10.52 3.42 6.64
C ALA A 88 12.01 3.43 6.29
N VAL A 89 12.59 4.61 6.00
CA VAL A 89 14.05 4.75 5.78
C VAL A 89 14.83 4.38 7.03
N THR A 90 14.39 4.86 8.20
CA THR A 90 15.00 4.52 9.49
C THR A 90 14.93 3.01 9.74
N LEU A 91 13.73 2.40 9.65
CA LEU A 91 13.50 0.98 9.89
C LEU A 91 14.38 0.09 8.99
N ALA A 92 14.45 0.40 7.68
CA ALA A 92 15.29 -0.32 6.73
C ALA A 92 16.81 -0.06 6.90
N GLY A 93 17.18 0.95 7.69
CA GLY A 93 18.56 1.25 8.06
C GLY A 93 19.02 0.50 9.33
N LEU A 94 18.08 -0.05 10.11
CA LEU A 94 18.40 -0.81 11.33
C LEU A 94 18.82 -2.26 11.06
N VAL A 95 18.61 -2.76 9.84
CA VAL A 95 18.79 -4.16 9.46
C VAL A 95 19.76 -4.29 8.30
N ASP A 96 20.58 -5.34 8.35
CA ASP A 96 21.49 -5.72 7.27
C ASP A 96 20.75 -6.14 5.99
N ASP A 97 21.47 -6.13 4.88
CA ASP A 97 20.94 -6.56 3.58
C ASP A 97 20.48 -8.03 3.63
N GLY A 98 19.27 -8.28 3.11
CA GLY A 98 18.58 -9.56 3.13
C GLY A 98 17.60 -9.74 4.29
N GLY A 99 17.66 -8.88 5.30
CA GLY A 99 16.78 -8.96 6.47
C GLY A 99 15.32 -8.61 6.19
N ARG A 100 14.46 -8.91 7.16
CA ARG A 100 13.02 -8.68 7.13
C ARG A 100 12.63 -7.63 8.15
N VAL A 101 11.76 -6.71 7.77
CA VAL A 101 11.16 -5.72 8.66
C VAL A 101 9.66 -5.87 8.70
N ALA A 102 9.02 -5.44 9.79
CA ALA A 102 7.56 -5.40 9.89
C ALA A 102 7.10 -4.10 10.55
N GLY A 103 5.98 -3.56 10.08
CA GLY A 103 5.37 -2.37 10.65
C GLY A 103 3.91 -2.21 10.25
N PRO A 104 3.32 -1.04 10.53
CA PRO A 104 2.09 -0.58 9.91
C PRO A 104 2.17 -0.71 8.38
N GLU A 105 1.03 -0.98 7.72
CA GLU A 105 0.98 -1.21 6.26
C GLU A 105 1.63 -0.06 5.47
N ASP A 106 1.38 1.19 5.85
CA ASP A 106 1.93 2.36 5.15
C ASP A 106 3.46 2.46 5.25
N VAL A 107 4.03 2.01 6.39
CA VAL A 107 5.49 1.95 6.59
C VAL A 107 6.08 0.79 5.79
N ASP A 108 5.48 -0.40 5.87
CA ASP A 108 5.91 -1.57 5.09
C ASP A 108 5.81 -1.32 3.58
N PHE A 109 4.75 -0.62 3.14
CA PHE A 109 4.58 -0.18 1.76
C PHE A 109 5.70 0.74 1.33
N ALA A 110 6.02 1.76 2.14
CA ALA A 110 7.12 2.67 1.85
C ALA A 110 8.47 1.95 1.79
N VAL A 111 8.76 1.00 2.70
CA VAL A 111 9.97 0.16 2.64
C VAL A 111 10.05 -0.58 1.30
N ALA A 112 8.97 -1.24 0.89
CA ALA A 112 8.93 -2.02 -0.35
C ALA A 112 9.09 -1.16 -1.63
N VAL A 113 8.74 0.13 -1.58
CA VAL A 113 8.94 1.07 -2.70
C VAL A 113 10.35 1.65 -2.70
N LEU A 114 10.90 1.97 -1.52
CA LEU A 114 12.15 2.72 -1.40
C LEU A 114 13.40 1.84 -1.55
N THR A 115 13.33 0.55 -1.22
CA THR A 115 14.51 -0.32 -1.23
C THR A 115 14.17 -1.78 -1.53
N THR A 116 15.17 -2.50 -2.05
CA THR A 116 15.14 -3.96 -2.21
C THR A 116 16.11 -4.68 -1.27
N ARG A 117 16.88 -3.93 -0.48
CA ARG A 117 17.87 -4.47 0.45
C ARG A 117 17.24 -5.30 1.56
N VAL A 118 16.09 -4.86 2.07
CA VAL A 118 15.32 -5.55 3.10
C VAL A 118 13.93 -5.91 2.56
N ARG A 119 13.26 -6.86 3.21
CA ARG A 119 11.92 -7.31 2.84
C ARG A 119 10.89 -6.83 3.85
N ALA A 120 9.92 -6.04 3.41
CA ALA A 120 8.75 -5.71 4.21
C ALA A 120 7.86 -6.95 4.39
N THR A 121 7.26 -7.09 5.57
CA THR A 121 6.47 -8.27 5.93
C THR A 121 5.09 -8.24 5.29
N ASN A 122 4.43 -7.09 5.30
CA ASN A 122 3.12 -6.91 4.71
C ASN A 122 2.99 -5.51 4.07
N PRO A 123 3.56 -5.30 2.86
CA PRO A 123 3.48 -4.00 2.19
C PRO A 123 2.09 -3.66 1.67
N ARG A 124 1.18 -4.63 1.55
CA ARG A 124 -0.24 -4.42 1.20
C ARG A 124 -1.10 -5.56 1.75
N SER A 125 -1.98 -5.26 2.68
CA SER A 125 -2.92 -6.25 3.25
C SER A 125 -3.85 -6.86 2.19
N SER A 126 -4.20 -6.11 1.15
CA SER A 126 -5.00 -6.62 0.02
C SER A 126 -4.37 -7.81 -0.69
N TYR A 127 -3.05 -8.00 -0.62
CA TYR A 127 -2.40 -9.20 -1.16
C TYR A 127 -2.53 -10.40 -0.24
N LEU A 128 -2.90 -10.24 1.02
CA LEU A 128 -3.14 -11.38 1.91
C LEU A 128 -4.43 -12.11 1.54
N ALA A 129 -5.41 -11.41 0.96
CA ALA A 129 -6.61 -12.02 0.39
C ALA A 129 -6.30 -12.63 -0.98
N GLY A 130 -6.36 -13.97 -1.09
CA GLY A 130 -6.19 -14.65 -2.37
C GLY A 130 -5.65 -16.07 -2.27
N ARG A 131 -5.37 -16.66 -3.45
CA ARG A 131 -4.77 -18.00 -3.55
C ARG A 131 -3.25 -17.89 -3.46
N HIS A 132 -2.74 -17.94 -2.24
CA HIS A 132 -1.32 -18.16 -1.97
C HIS A 132 -0.94 -19.60 -2.24
N VAL A 133 0.33 -19.82 -2.60
CA VAL A 133 0.79 -21.10 -3.15
C VAL A 133 1.05 -22.15 -2.05
N GLY A 134 1.03 -21.74 -0.78
CA GLY A 134 1.12 -22.63 0.38
C GLY A 134 1.18 -21.89 1.72
N ASP A 135 1.18 -22.67 2.81
CA ASP A 135 1.18 -22.20 4.19
C ASP A 135 2.46 -21.41 4.54
N GLU A 136 3.54 -21.58 3.77
CA GLU A 136 4.79 -20.82 3.92
C GLU A 136 4.61 -19.30 3.71
N PHE A 137 3.54 -18.89 3.04
CA PHE A 137 3.21 -17.48 2.89
C PHE A 137 2.62 -16.88 4.18
N ALA A 138 2.23 -17.67 5.19
CA ALA A 138 1.82 -17.21 6.52
C ALA A 138 0.98 -15.91 6.47
N ALA A 139 -0.13 -15.97 5.73
CA ALA A 139 -0.98 -14.82 5.42
C ALA A 139 -1.65 -14.27 6.68
N ASP A 140 -2.12 -15.18 7.54
CA ASP A 140 -2.81 -14.85 8.77
C ASP A 140 -1.85 -14.19 9.77
N GLU A 141 -0.63 -14.72 9.91
CA GLU A 141 0.41 -14.15 10.76
C GLU A 141 0.81 -12.76 10.29
N ARG A 142 0.94 -12.54 8.97
CA ARG A 142 1.21 -11.21 8.40
C ARG A 142 0.08 -10.23 8.72
N ALA A 143 -1.17 -10.67 8.59
CA ALA A 143 -2.35 -9.86 8.88
C ALA A 143 -2.46 -9.53 10.37
N VAL A 144 -2.16 -10.49 11.25
CA VAL A 144 -2.17 -10.31 12.70
C VAL A 144 -1.06 -9.35 13.12
N LEU A 145 0.18 -9.60 12.69
CA LEU A 145 1.33 -8.79 13.10
C LEU A 145 1.20 -7.35 12.61
N SER A 146 0.86 -7.15 11.33
CA SER A 146 0.70 -5.80 10.75
C SER A 146 -0.40 -5.00 11.47
N ARG A 147 -1.56 -5.61 11.78
CA ARG A 147 -2.62 -4.94 12.56
C ARG A 147 -2.23 -4.66 14.01
N ALA A 148 -1.48 -5.56 14.64
CA ALA A 148 -1.01 -5.36 16.01
C ALA A 148 -0.03 -4.18 16.07
N LEU A 149 0.93 -4.11 15.14
CA LEU A 149 1.90 -3.02 15.04
C LEU A 149 1.25 -1.67 14.66
N ASP A 150 0.14 -1.71 13.93
CA ASP A 150 -0.62 -0.53 13.52
C ASP A 150 -1.48 0.06 14.66
N SER A 151 -2.14 -0.80 15.43
CA SER A 151 -3.09 -0.42 16.48
C SER A 151 -2.47 -0.36 17.89
N GLY A 152 -1.31 -0.99 18.07
CA GLY A 152 -0.66 -1.21 19.37
C GLY A 152 -1.42 -2.17 20.29
N ILE A 153 -2.35 -2.96 19.75
CA ILE A 153 -3.19 -3.86 20.51
C ILE A 153 -3.11 -5.26 19.89
N ALA A 154 -2.95 -6.27 20.73
CA ALA A 154 -3.09 -7.67 20.36
C ALA A 154 -4.57 -8.07 20.31
N GLU A 155 -5.30 -7.61 19.28
CA GLU A 155 -6.75 -7.82 19.11
C GLU A 155 -7.15 -9.31 19.21
N HIS A 156 -6.31 -10.19 18.67
CA HIS A 156 -6.52 -11.64 18.64
C HIS A 156 -5.83 -12.35 19.83
N GLY A 157 -5.43 -11.60 20.85
CA GLY A 157 -4.70 -12.08 22.01
C GLY A 157 -3.17 -12.00 21.83
N PRO A 158 -2.42 -11.85 22.95
CA PRO A 158 -0.97 -11.73 22.94
C PRO A 158 -0.27 -12.96 22.36
N ASP A 159 -0.79 -14.16 22.64
CA ASP A 159 -0.22 -15.42 22.16
C ASP A 159 -0.23 -15.53 20.62
N THR A 160 -1.28 -15.02 19.98
CA THR A 160 -1.40 -15.02 18.51
C THR A 160 -0.37 -14.08 17.87
N VAL A 161 -0.09 -12.93 18.50
CA VAL A 161 0.97 -12.03 18.05
C VAL A 161 2.34 -12.66 18.27
N ALA A 162 2.56 -13.30 19.43
CA ALA A 162 3.81 -14.00 19.70
C ALA A 162 4.08 -15.11 18.67
N ALA A 163 3.08 -15.92 18.34
CA ALA A 163 3.18 -16.93 17.28
C ALA A 163 3.50 -16.31 15.91
N ALA A 164 2.88 -15.16 15.58
CA ALA A 164 3.18 -14.46 14.34
C ALA A 164 4.64 -13.93 14.31
N LEU A 165 5.17 -13.45 15.44
CA LEU A 165 6.57 -13.03 15.56
C LEU A 165 7.52 -14.22 15.39
N GLU A 166 7.20 -15.39 15.95
CA GLU A 166 8.00 -16.61 15.78
C GLU A 166 8.02 -17.11 14.33
N VAL A 167 6.86 -17.14 13.66
CA VAL A 167 6.74 -17.62 12.28
C VAL A 167 7.42 -16.66 11.29
N LEU A 168 7.23 -15.35 11.48
CA LEU A 168 7.71 -14.34 10.53
C LEU A 168 9.15 -13.91 10.81
N ALA A 169 9.58 -13.97 12.07
CA ALA A 169 10.90 -13.61 12.56
C ALA A 169 11.49 -12.32 11.93
N PRO A 170 10.82 -11.17 12.06
CA PRO A 170 11.36 -9.90 11.57
C PRO A 170 12.59 -9.45 12.38
N ASP A 171 13.60 -8.95 11.68
CA ASP A 171 14.85 -8.45 12.25
C ASP A 171 14.71 -7.03 12.83
N ALA A 172 13.69 -6.29 12.41
CA ALA A 172 13.27 -5.05 13.04
C ALA A 172 11.77 -4.82 12.94
N LEU A 173 11.21 -4.12 13.93
CA LEU A 173 9.81 -3.75 13.97
C LEU A 173 9.64 -2.23 14.07
N CYS A 174 8.60 -1.71 13.41
CA CYS A 174 7.99 -0.44 13.78
C CYS A 174 6.66 -0.73 14.48
N LEU A 175 6.51 -0.26 15.72
CA LEU A 175 5.23 -0.15 16.41
C LEU A 175 4.75 1.30 16.27
N ARG A 176 3.51 1.54 15.86
CA ARG A 176 3.01 2.92 15.69
C ARG A 176 3.15 3.73 16.99
N ALA A 177 3.76 4.90 16.90
CA ALA A 177 3.90 5.83 18.01
C ALA A 177 2.54 6.28 18.54
N GLY A 178 2.44 6.51 19.86
CA GLY A 178 1.17 6.88 20.51
C GLY A 178 0.12 5.77 20.59
N THR A 179 0.46 4.53 20.21
CA THR A 179 -0.41 3.35 20.39
C THR A 179 -0.09 2.56 21.67
N GLY A 180 -0.98 1.66 22.07
CA GLY A 180 -1.07 1.11 23.43
C GLY A 180 0.17 0.35 23.92
N ASP A 181 0.50 0.54 25.20
CA ASP A 181 1.61 -0.14 25.88
C ASP A 181 1.43 -1.66 25.98
N THR A 182 0.22 -2.18 25.78
CA THR A 182 -0.08 -3.61 25.93
C THR A 182 0.72 -4.49 24.98
N LEU A 183 0.95 -4.04 23.73
CA LEU A 183 1.78 -4.78 22.78
C LEU A 183 3.26 -4.79 23.18
N THR A 184 3.72 -3.73 23.85
CA THR A 184 5.11 -3.57 24.30
C THR A 184 5.56 -4.75 25.16
N GLU A 185 4.70 -5.24 26.07
CA GLU A 185 5.00 -6.41 26.89
C GLU A 185 5.08 -7.70 26.08
N VAL A 186 4.26 -7.84 25.03
CA VAL A 186 4.32 -8.98 24.11
C VAL A 186 5.62 -8.96 23.33
N LEU A 187 6.04 -7.80 22.81
CA LEU A 187 7.30 -7.65 22.09
C LEU A 187 8.50 -7.98 22.99
N ARG A 188 8.51 -7.48 24.23
CA ARG A 188 9.54 -7.80 25.22
C ARG A 188 9.58 -9.29 25.54
N GLY A 189 8.41 -9.90 25.77
CA GLY A 189 8.28 -11.34 26.01
C GLY A 189 8.76 -12.19 24.83
N ALA A 190 8.56 -11.71 23.60
CA ALA A 190 9.05 -12.32 22.37
C ALA A 190 10.54 -12.02 22.07
N GLY A 191 11.24 -11.33 22.97
CA GLY A 191 12.66 -11.09 22.85
C GLY A 191 13.05 -9.86 22.03
N TYR A 192 12.16 -8.87 21.89
CA TYR A 192 12.47 -7.59 21.26
C TYR A 192 12.73 -6.50 22.31
N ARG A 193 13.58 -5.55 21.97
CA ARG A 193 13.85 -4.34 22.73
C ARG A 193 13.63 -3.10 21.89
N GLU A 194 13.08 -2.07 22.50
CA GLU A 194 12.96 -0.75 21.91
C GLU A 194 14.35 -0.12 21.80
N VAL A 195 14.66 0.48 20.65
CA VAL A 195 15.98 1.06 20.37
C VAL A 195 15.94 2.54 20.04
N ASP A 196 14.83 3.03 19.50
CA ASP A 196 14.62 4.43 19.14
C ASP A 196 13.12 4.72 18.94
N GLU A 197 12.73 5.98 18.84
CA GLU A 197 11.36 6.42 18.55
C GLU A 197 11.35 7.70 17.71
N ASP A 198 10.42 7.78 16.76
CA ASP A 198 10.04 9.02 16.08
C ASP A 198 8.52 9.28 16.21
N GLY A 199 8.02 10.33 15.57
CA GLY A 199 6.59 10.71 15.65
C GLY A 199 5.61 9.70 15.04
N THR A 200 6.10 8.66 14.34
CA THR A 200 5.31 7.62 13.66
C THR A 200 5.56 6.23 14.21
N CYS A 201 6.81 5.92 14.57
CA CYS A 201 7.30 4.58 14.90
C CYS A 201 8.13 4.58 16.17
N ARG A 202 7.82 3.65 17.06
CA ARG A 202 8.73 3.10 18.06
C ARG A 202 9.45 1.93 17.43
N PHE A 203 10.77 1.99 17.35
CA PHE A 203 11.59 1.00 16.66
C PHE A 203 12.08 -0.08 17.62
N TRP A 204 11.98 -1.34 17.18
CA TRP A 204 12.37 -2.50 17.99
C TRP A 204 13.31 -3.42 17.23
N LEU A 205 14.26 -4.00 17.95
CA LEU A 205 15.19 -5.03 17.46
C LEU A 205 15.16 -6.25 18.38
N PRO A 206 15.46 -7.46 17.88
CA PRO A 206 15.73 -8.61 18.73
C PRO A 206 16.83 -8.32 19.76
N TRP A 207 16.79 -8.97 20.91
CA TRP A 207 17.96 -9.05 21.79
C TRP A 207 19.09 -9.73 21.01
N ALA A 208 20.27 -9.12 21.02
CA ALA A 208 21.47 -9.82 20.57
C ALA A 208 21.82 -10.86 21.62
N ASP A 209 21.95 -12.13 21.22
CA ASP A 209 22.62 -13.15 22.02
C ASP A 209 24.12 -12.82 22.20
#